data_AF-A0A2H9MKQ9-F1
#
_entry.id   AF-A0A2H9MKQ9-F1
#
_cell.length_a   1.000
_cell.length_b   1.000
_cell.length_c   1.000
_cell.angle_alpha   90.00
_cell.angle_beta   90.00
_cell.angle_gamma   90.00
#
_symmetry.space_group_name_H-M   'P 1'
#
loop_
_entity.id
_entity.type
_entity.pdbx_description
1 polymer ?
#
loop_
_entity_poly.entity_id
_entity_poly.type
_entity_poly.pdbx_seq_one_letter_code
_entity_poly.pdbx_strand_id
1 'polypeptide(L)' 'MDEKTKELVGIAASIAGHCQPCFIYHLKEAEKLKIPLEDIREAIEFAKAISQSGDKNMVEFAERRLKKR' A
#
# COMPACT_ATOMS: atom_id res chain seq x y z
N MET A 1 -18.38 -2.05 0.36
CA MET A 1 -17.23 -2.64 -0.36
C MET A 1 -17.40 -4.13 -0.31
N ASP A 2 -17.33 -4.82 -1.45
CA ASP A 2 -17.34 -6.29 -1.47
C ASP A 2 -16.03 -6.87 -0.92
N GLU A 3 -16.02 -8.16 -0.56
CA GLU A 3 -14.85 -8.78 0.07
C GLU A 3 -13.61 -8.80 -0.84
N LYS A 4 -13.77 -8.95 -2.17
CA LYS A 4 -12.62 -8.88 -3.10
C LYS A 4 -11.98 -7.49 -3.03
N THR A 5 -12.79 -6.44 -3.16
CA THR A 5 -12.31 -5.06 -3.10
C THR A 5 -11.69 -4.76 -1.73
N LYS A 6 -12.26 -5.28 -0.64
CA LYS A 6 -11.75 -5.10 0.71
C LYS A 6 -10.36 -5.68 0.89
N GLU A 7 -10.11 -6.90 0.43
CA GLU A 7 -8.79 -7.52 0.59
C GLU A 7 -7.74 -6.90 -0.34
N LEU A 8 -8.09 -6.51 -1.57
CA LEU A 8 -7.18 -5.76 -2.44
C LEU A 8 -6.80 -4.39 -1.86
N VAL A 9 -7.76 -3.65 -1.30
CA VAL A 9 -7.50 -2.39 -0.59
C VAL A 9 -6.66 -2.64 0.66
N GLY A 10 -6.92 -3.71 1.41
CA GLY A 10 -6.15 -4.10 2.58
C GLY A 10 -4.69 -4.41 2.26
N ILE A 11 -4.44 -5.13 1.16
CA ILE A 11 -3.10 -5.40 0.63
C ILE A 11 -2.40 -4.08 0.25
N ALA A 12 -3.06 -3.23 -0.54
CA ALA A 12 -2.50 -1.95 -0.97
C ALA A 12 -2.17 -1.03 0.23
N ALA A 13 -3.10 -0.90 1.17
CA ALA A 13 -2.90 -0.10 2.38
C ALA A 13 -1.76 -0.65 3.26
N SER A 14 -1.60 -1.97 3.32
CA SER A 14 -0.51 -2.60 4.07
C SER A 14 0.87 -2.29 3.47
N ILE A 15 0.98 -2.27 2.14
CA ILE A 15 2.21 -1.86 1.44
C ILE A 15 2.48 -0.37 1.67
N ALA A 16 1.49 0.49 1.43
CA ALA A 16 1.66 1.94 1.56
C ALA A 16 1.94 2.38 3.01
N GLY A 17 1.39 1.67 3.99
CA GLY A 17 1.60 1.90 5.42
C GLY A 17 2.74 1.07 6.04
N HIS A 18 3.50 0.32 5.24
CA HIS A 18 4.61 -0.54 5.69
C HIS A 18 4.24 -1.54 6.81
N CYS A 19 3.00 -2.03 6.86
CA CYS A 19 2.54 -2.99 7.86
C CYS A 19 2.65 -4.44 7.36
N GLN A 20 3.79 -5.09 7.62
CA GLN A 20 4.01 -6.50 7.28
C GLN A 20 2.96 -7.48 7.84
N PRO A 21 2.56 -7.45 9.13
CA PRO A 21 1.55 -8.39 9.63
C PRO A 21 0.18 -8.16 8.99
N CYS A 22 -0.18 -6.91 8.69
CA CYS A 22 -1.42 -6.58 7.98
C CYS A 22 -1.41 -7.19 6.56
N PHE A 23 -0.28 -7.06 5.84
CA PHE A 23 -0.12 -7.65 4.51
C PHE A 23 -0.33 -9.17 4.54
N ILE A 24 0.28 -9.87 5.50
CA ILE A 24 0.13 -11.32 5.64
C ILE A 24 -1.33 -11.71 5.92
N TYR A 25 -2.04 -10.94 6.74
CA TYR A 25 -3.47 -11.18 7.02
C TYR A 25 -4.30 -11.04 5.74
N HIS A 26 -4.20 -9.90 5.06
CA HIS A 26 -5.01 -9.62 3.87
C HIS A 26 -4.66 -10.52 2.69
N LEU A 27 -3.40 -10.93 2.55
CA LEU A 27 -3.00 -11.93 1.54
C LEU A 27 -3.69 -13.27 1.78
N LYS A 28 -3.74 -13.75 3.03
CA LYS A 28 -4.42 -15.01 3.37
C LYS A 28 -5.92 -14.95 3.09
N GLU A 29 -6.58 -13.82 3.36
CA GLU A 29 -8.00 -13.67 3.03
C GLU A 29 -8.22 -13.59 1.52
N ALA A 30 -7.36 -12.88 0.77
CA ALA A 30 -7.39 -12.84 -0.69
C ALA A 30 -7.21 -14.24 -1.32
N GLU A 31 -6.32 -15.07 -0.78
CA GLU A 31 -6.11 -16.46 -1.20
C GLU A 31 -7.38 -17.31 -1.00
N LYS A 32 -8.08 -17.18 0.13
CA LYS A 32 -9.35 -17.88 0.39
C LYS A 32 -10.43 -17.49 -0.62
N LEU A 33 -10.46 -16.21 -1.01
CA LEU A 33 -11.38 -15.67 -2.02
C LEU A 33 -10.96 -16.02 -3.46
N LYS A 34 -9.82 -16.68 -3.65
CA LYS A 34 -9.23 -17.02 -4.96
C LYS A 34 -9.08 -15.79 -5.86
N ILE A 35 -8.71 -14.66 -5.27
CA ILE A 35 -8.42 -13.44 -6.03
C ILE A 35 -7.23 -13.75 -6.95
N PRO A 36 -7.31 -13.40 -8.25
CA PRO A 36 -6.22 -13.64 -9.18
C PRO A 36 -4.92 -12.95 -8.73
N LEU A 37 -3.78 -13.61 -8.95
CA LEU A 37 -2.48 -13.11 -8.49
C LEU A 37 -2.07 -11.83 -9.25
N GLU A 38 -2.54 -11.66 -10.48
CA GLU A 38 -2.41 -10.44 -11.27
C GLU A 38 -3.06 -9.22 -10.58
N ASP A 39 -4.28 -9.35 -10.05
CA ASP A 39 -4.98 -8.28 -9.34
C ASP A 39 -4.22 -7.89 -8.06
N ILE A 40 -3.68 -8.89 -7.34
CA ILE A 40 -2.86 -8.67 -6.15
C ILE A 40 -1.57 -7.94 -6.50
N ARG A 41 -0.89 -8.33 -7.60
CA ARG A 41 0.33 -7.67 -8.06
C ARG A 41 0.08 -6.24 -8.49
N GLU A 42 -1.02 -5.98 -9.18
CA GLU A 42 -1.41 -4.62 -9.59
C GLU A 42 -1.66 -3.73 -8.36
N ALA A 43 -2.36 -4.24 -7.34
CA ALA A 43 -2.55 -3.52 -6.08
C ALA A 43 -1.23 -3.20 -5.37
N ILE A 44 -0.26 -4.13 -5.38
CA ILE A 44 1.07 -3.92 -4.81
C ILE A 44 1.84 -2.84 -5.57
N GLU A 45 1.92 -2.92 -6.90
CA GLU A 45 2.66 -1.92 -7.69
C GLU A 45 2.03 -0.53 -7.59
N PHE A 46 0.70 -0.45 -7.57
CA PHE A 46 -0.01 0.81 -7.34
C PHE A 46 0.33 1.42 -5.96
N ALA A 47 0.26 0.62 -4.90
CA ALA A 47 0.59 1.07 -3.54
C ALA A 47 2.06 1.48 -3.39
N LYS A 48 2.98 0.74 -4.01
CA LYS A 48 4.41 1.04 -4.03
C LYS A 48 4.69 2.38 -4.69
N ALA A 49 4.06 2.68 -5.83
CA ALA A 49 4.22 3.98 -6.50
C ALA A 49 3.73 5.13 -5.61
N ILE A 50 2.61 4.95 -4.91
CA ILE A 50 2.07 5.95 -3.96
C ILE A 50 3.03 6.15 -2.78
N SER A 51 3.50 5.06 -2.15
CA SER A 51 4.43 5.09 -1.02
C SER A 51 5.71 5.85 -1.38
N GLN A 52 6.35 5.51 -2.50
CA GLN A 52 7.58 6.16 -2.96
C GLN A 52 7.40 7.67 -3.22
N SER A 53 6.27 8.05 -3.81
CA SER A 53 5.92 9.46 -4.03
C SER A 53 5.71 10.18 -2.69
N GLY A 54 5.00 9.55 -1.75
CA GLY A 54 4.79 10.05 -0.40
C GLY A 54 6.11 10.31 0.33
N ASP A 55 7.00 9.33 0.34
CA ASP A 55 8.33 9.44 0.98
C ASP A 55 9.13 10.60 0.40
N LYS A 56 9.23 10.69 -0.93
CA LYS A 56 9.93 11.77 -1.61
C LYS A 56 9.35 13.14 -1.24
N ASN A 57 8.03 13.28 -1.35
CA ASN A 57 7.34 14.55 -1.08
C ASN A 57 7.48 14.98 0.38
N MET A 58 7.49 14.03 1.32
CA MET A 58 7.68 14.30 2.74
C MET A 58 9.10 14.77 3.05
N VAL A 59 10.12 14.17 2.44
CA VAL A 59 11.51 14.66 2.55
C VAL A 59 11.63 16.08 2.01
N GLU A 60 11.13 16.34 0.80
CA GLU A 60 11.15 17.69 0.21
C GLU A 60 10.40 18.72 1.07
N PHE A 61 9.26 18.32 1.65
CA PHE A 61 8.51 19.15 2.58
C PHE A 61 9.33 19.49 3.83
N ALA A 62 9.98 18.50 4.45
CA ALA A 62 10.81 18.70 5.64
C ALA A 62 11.98 19.67 5.35
N GLU A 63 12.71 19.44 4.26
CA GLU A 63 13.80 20.31 3.80
C GLU A 63 13.35 21.76 3.60
N ARG A 64 12.19 21.96 2.97
CA ARG A 64 11.61 23.31 2.80
C ARG A 64 11.27 23.98 4.13
N ARG A 65 10.90 23.24 5.17
CA ARG A 65 10.62 23.79 6.50
C ARG A 65 11.90 24.11 7.28
N LEU A 66 12.97 23.34 7.08
CA LEU A 66 14.28 23.62 7.69
C LEU A 66 14.94 24.88 7.09
N LYS A 67 14.86 25.08 5.76
CA LYS A 67 15.43 26.26 5.06
C LYS A 67 14.75 27.60 5.38
N LYS A 68 13.59 27.59 6.06
CA LYS A 68 12.84 28.79 6.45
C LYS A 68 13.16 29.28 7.87
N ARG A 69 14.14 28.67 8.53
CA ARG A 69 14.75 29.16 9.78
C ARG A 69 15.96 30.01 9.46
#